data_AF-A0A1G4BTT4-F1
#
_entry.id   AF-A0A1G4BTT4-F1
#
_cell.length_a   1.000
_cell.length_b   1.000
_cell.length_c   1.000
_cell.angle_alpha   90.00
_cell.angle_beta   90.00
_cell.angle_gamma   90.00
#
_symmetry.space_group_name_H-M   'P 1'
#
loop_
_entity.id
_entity.type
_entity.pdbx_description
1 polymer ?
#
loop_
_entity_poly.entity_id
_entity_poly.type
_entity_poly.pdbx_seq_one_letter_code
_entity_poly.pdbx_strand_id
1 'polypeptide(L)'
;MLGRTLHEYIFIRACITPLRYPVVPYLALLFACFLGANYTQFPSRWVTTAGVITCMAATELIYALFIWLPYTKRLREPAKHPSPSSPAERLALFERCMATIPDFERYIRMWFLGADMSDIRRDNVREFLLWAFFDMGEDDIKKASARDGENYDVEVEQYVTRSERLLGRPLKPGRGPAKCLRLTIDSVDTKYRSVWWYAIMAFLDHVTHLSLRFYGFQYYAQPRDKAIFPPRLQQTFASRRSSAGNVSYWHRPHRSEGLPVVFLHGIGIGLWPYVRFLAEITSTMRKGHGQTGVIAIEILPVSFRLTDPPLGKDIFLKQLKQIVNHHAWDKFTLVSHSYGSILSTHAMRCPDLQARIPRAVLIDPVSILLHLPDVAYNFTRRKPSTANQWQLWYFASMDPGVAHCLARYFFWRENAIWADELVGCTAGSESAGDERQEARQVTVCLSGLDLIVDSHAVARYLAEGVQAGHPAWLQGEHDRRNVAVPKAGPISGMGYESHRSAGSGIDILWFPDKDHAQVFDSPSAITRIVGAIWGDVGAK
;
A
#
# COMPACT_ATOMS: atom_id res chain seq x y z
N MET A 1 -6.69 -11.85 6.79
CA MET A 1 -6.52 -11.01 8.03
C MET A 1 -7.27 -11.61 9.19
N LEU A 2 -6.83 -11.38 10.44
CA LEU A 2 -7.58 -11.79 11.64
C LEU A 2 -8.94 -11.09 11.71
N GLY A 3 -9.88 -11.64 12.47
CA GLY A 3 -11.14 -11.03 12.79
C GLY A 3 -11.06 -10.02 13.94
N ARG A 4 -12.16 -9.92 14.71
CA ARG A 4 -12.33 -8.95 15.82
C ARG A 4 -12.68 -9.62 17.14
N THR A 5 -12.49 -10.94 17.25
CA THR A 5 -12.85 -11.68 18.45
C THR A 5 -11.83 -11.49 19.58
N LEU A 6 -12.24 -11.74 20.83
CA LEU A 6 -11.34 -11.64 21.99
C LEU A 6 -10.18 -12.65 21.92
N HIS A 7 -10.43 -13.86 21.43
CA HIS A 7 -9.38 -14.89 21.33
C HIS A 7 -8.33 -14.51 20.29
N GLU A 8 -8.73 -13.97 19.13
CA GLU A 8 -7.80 -13.45 18.12
C GLU A 8 -7.01 -12.26 18.66
N TYR A 9 -7.65 -11.41 19.47
CA TYR A 9 -6.98 -10.28 20.11
C TYR A 9 -5.90 -10.75 21.10
N ILE A 10 -6.21 -11.73 21.95
CA ILE A 10 -5.23 -12.31 22.88
C ILE A 10 -4.10 -12.98 22.10
N PHE A 11 -4.44 -13.76 21.07
CA PHE A 11 -3.49 -14.44 20.20
C PHE A 11 -2.51 -13.47 19.55
N ILE A 12 -2.99 -12.42 18.87
CA ILE A 12 -2.11 -11.47 18.18
C ILE A 12 -1.21 -10.72 19.16
N ARG A 13 -1.72 -10.38 20.35
CA ARG A 13 -0.93 -9.73 21.40
C ARG A 13 0.15 -10.67 21.95
N ALA A 14 -0.18 -11.95 22.13
CA ALA A 14 0.78 -12.98 22.55
C ALA A 14 1.87 -13.22 21.50
N CYS A 15 1.55 -13.14 20.20
CA CYS A 15 2.55 -13.20 19.13
C CYS A 15 3.46 -11.96 19.06
N ILE A 16 2.89 -10.75 19.19
CA ILE A 16 3.63 -9.50 19.07
C ILE A 16 4.63 -9.29 20.22
N THR A 17 4.22 -9.62 21.44
CA THR A 17 4.99 -9.31 22.66
C THR A 17 6.43 -9.86 22.62
N PRO A 18 6.69 -11.16 22.37
CA PRO A 18 8.05 -11.69 22.32
C PRO A 18 8.86 -11.15 21.14
N LEU A 19 8.22 -10.83 20.00
CA LEU A 19 8.91 -10.26 18.84
C LEU A 19 9.34 -8.81 19.06
N ARG A 20 8.55 -8.05 19.82
CA ARG A 20 8.80 -6.65 20.16
C ARG A 20 9.77 -6.50 21.33
N TYR A 21 9.70 -7.41 22.30
CA TYR A 21 10.48 -7.35 23.54
C TYR A 21 11.21 -8.67 23.79
N PRO A 22 12.12 -9.11 22.91
CA PRO A 22 12.74 -10.44 22.99
C PRO A 22 13.60 -10.64 24.25
N VAL A 23 14.07 -9.55 24.88
CA VAL A 23 14.81 -9.62 26.15
C VAL A 23 13.98 -10.27 27.27
N VAL A 24 12.66 -10.00 27.31
CA VAL A 24 11.77 -10.54 28.35
C VAL A 24 11.72 -12.07 28.34
N PRO A 25 11.39 -12.76 27.22
CA PRO A 25 11.40 -14.22 27.20
C PRO A 25 12.81 -14.79 27.40
N TYR A 26 13.88 -14.16 26.92
CA TYR A 26 15.24 -14.65 27.21
C TYR A 26 15.55 -14.65 28.70
N LEU A 27 15.30 -13.54 29.41
CA LEU A 27 15.55 -13.46 30.85
C LEU A 27 14.67 -14.45 31.64
N ALA A 28 13.40 -14.56 31.27
CA ALA A 28 12.49 -15.52 31.90
C ALA A 28 12.96 -16.98 31.72
N LEU A 29 13.38 -17.34 30.50
CA LEU A 29 13.88 -18.69 30.21
C LEU A 29 15.23 -18.97 30.88
N LEU A 30 16.15 -18.00 30.94
CA LEU A 30 17.42 -18.14 31.65
C LEU A 30 17.20 -18.30 33.16
N PHE A 31 16.27 -17.53 33.74
CA PHE A 31 15.90 -17.68 35.15
C PHE A 31 15.27 -19.06 35.42
N ALA A 32 14.39 -19.54 34.55
CA ALA A 32 13.84 -20.89 34.65
C ALA A 32 14.94 -21.97 34.55
N CYS A 33 15.93 -21.80 33.67
CA CYS A 33 17.08 -22.70 33.58
C CYS A 33 17.95 -22.66 34.85
N PHE A 34 18.14 -21.48 35.44
CA PHE A 34 18.84 -21.34 36.71
C PHE A 34 18.13 -22.11 37.83
N LEU A 35 16.81 -21.95 37.98
CA LEU A 35 16.03 -22.71 38.95
C LEU A 35 16.10 -24.22 38.66
N GLY A 36 15.91 -24.62 37.41
CA GLY A 36 15.97 -26.02 37.00
C GLY A 36 17.32 -26.68 37.29
N ALA A 37 18.43 -25.96 37.06
CA ALA A 37 19.78 -26.45 37.34
C ALA A 37 20.05 -26.63 38.85
N ASN A 38 19.40 -25.84 39.72
CA ASN A 38 19.62 -25.91 41.16
C ASN A 38 18.63 -26.83 41.89
N TYR A 39 17.44 -27.05 41.35
CA TYR A 39 16.33 -27.72 42.06
C TYR A 39 15.81 -29.00 41.39
N THR A 40 16.48 -29.53 40.37
CA THR A 40 16.04 -30.77 39.69
C THR A 40 17.13 -31.84 39.63
N GLN A 41 16.71 -33.10 39.42
CA GLN A 41 17.60 -34.26 39.35
C GLN A 41 18.49 -34.30 38.08
N PHE A 42 18.21 -33.45 37.08
CA PHE A 42 18.93 -33.44 35.79
C PHE A 42 19.51 -32.05 35.45
N PRO A 43 20.48 -31.54 36.24
CA PRO A 43 21.00 -30.18 36.08
C PRO A 43 21.68 -29.94 34.73
N SER A 44 22.30 -30.97 34.14
CA SER A 44 23.00 -30.87 32.85
C SER A 44 22.10 -30.45 31.68
N ARG A 45 20.82 -30.87 31.69
CA ARG A 45 19.84 -30.48 30.66
C ARG A 45 19.55 -28.98 30.72
N TRP A 46 19.37 -28.44 31.93
CA TRP A 46 19.10 -27.02 32.14
C TRP A 46 20.29 -26.14 31.79
N VAL A 47 21.51 -26.56 32.11
CA VAL A 47 22.75 -25.87 31.69
C VAL A 47 22.85 -25.84 30.16
N THR A 48 22.57 -26.96 29.49
CA THR A 48 22.58 -27.02 28.01
C THR A 48 21.55 -26.06 27.41
N THR A 49 20.31 -26.07 27.93
CA THR A 49 19.25 -25.15 27.49
C THR A 49 19.63 -23.68 27.72
N ALA A 50 20.23 -23.35 28.88
CA ALA A 50 20.73 -22.00 29.16
C ALA A 50 21.80 -21.55 28.15
N GLY A 51 22.68 -22.47 27.75
CA GLY A 51 23.65 -22.24 26.67
C GLY A 51 22.98 -21.86 25.35
N VAL A 52 21.97 -22.63 24.92
CA VAL A 52 21.21 -22.35 23.70
C VAL A 52 20.53 -20.98 23.77
N ILE A 53 19.85 -20.67 24.88
CA ILE A 53 19.16 -19.38 25.06
C ILE A 53 20.18 -18.22 25.03
N THR A 54 21.35 -18.40 25.64
CA THR A 54 22.42 -17.40 25.62
C THR A 54 22.92 -17.15 24.21
N CYS A 55 23.11 -18.20 23.40
CA CYS A 55 23.46 -18.05 21.97
C CYS A 55 22.37 -17.34 21.17
N MET A 56 21.09 -17.63 21.42
CA MET A 56 19.97 -16.92 20.80
C MET A 56 19.95 -15.44 21.17
N ALA A 57 20.15 -15.11 22.45
CA ALA A 57 20.24 -13.73 22.95
C ALA A 57 21.46 -12.99 22.38
N ALA A 58 22.61 -13.66 22.26
CA ALA A 58 23.80 -13.09 21.62
C ALA A 58 23.55 -12.82 20.13
N THR A 59 22.86 -13.71 19.42
CA THR A 59 22.47 -13.52 18.01
C THR A 59 21.55 -12.31 17.87
N GLU A 60 20.55 -12.18 18.74
CA GLU A 60 19.67 -11.00 18.80
C GLU A 60 20.46 -9.71 19.01
N LEU A 61 21.40 -9.70 19.96
CA LEU A 61 22.23 -8.54 20.27
C LEU A 61 23.12 -8.14 19.09
N ILE A 62 23.80 -9.11 18.45
CA ILE A 62 24.63 -8.86 17.27
C ILE A 62 23.77 -8.27 16.14
N TYR A 63 22.62 -8.88 15.85
CA TYR A 63 21.69 -8.34 14.86
C TYR A 63 21.23 -6.92 15.22
N ALA A 64 20.88 -6.67 16.48
CA ALA A 64 20.43 -5.36 16.94
C ALA A 64 21.51 -4.29 16.69
N LEU A 65 22.75 -4.58 17.09
CA LEU A 65 23.89 -3.66 17.01
C LEU A 65 24.35 -3.41 15.57
N PHE A 66 24.43 -4.45 14.74
CA PHE A 66 25.10 -4.37 13.44
C PHE A 66 24.13 -4.25 12.25
N ILE A 67 22.84 -4.53 12.43
CA ILE A 67 21.85 -4.47 11.33
C ILE A 67 20.72 -3.51 11.68
N TRP A 68 20.03 -3.72 12.80
CA TRP A 68 18.86 -2.93 13.15
C TRP A 68 19.17 -1.46 13.47
N LEU A 69 20.13 -1.20 14.36
CA LEU A 69 20.50 0.16 14.75
C LEU A 69 21.03 1.00 13.56
N PRO A 70 21.96 0.49 12.72
CA PRO A 70 22.39 1.22 11.52
C PRO A 70 21.23 1.49 10.56
N TYR A 71 20.33 0.51 10.34
CA TYR A 71 19.18 0.70 9.46
C TYR A 71 18.23 1.78 9.98
N THR A 72 17.86 1.71 11.26
CA THR A 72 16.93 2.66 11.87
C THR A 72 17.49 4.08 11.98
N LYS A 73 18.82 4.25 11.99
CA LYS A 73 19.45 5.57 11.89
C LYS A 73 19.13 6.25 10.55
N ARG A 74 19.07 5.49 9.44
CA ARG A 74 18.73 6.00 8.10
C ARG A 74 17.31 6.57 8.01
N LEU A 75 16.38 6.05 8.82
CA LEU A 75 14.99 6.57 8.88
C LEU A 75 14.91 8.04 9.30
N ARG A 76 15.96 8.57 9.94
CA ARG A 76 16.03 9.95 10.39
C ARG A 76 16.47 10.92 9.28
N GLU A 77 16.97 10.41 8.15
CA GLU A 77 17.32 11.24 7.01
C GLU A 77 16.05 11.89 6.45
N PRO A 78 16.08 13.17 6.05
CA PRO A 78 14.90 13.84 5.47
C PRO A 78 14.55 13.26 4.09
N ALA A 79 13.27 13.35 3.72
CA ALA A 79 12.85 13.00 2.37
C ALA A 79 13.52 13.93 1.34
N LYS A 80 13.77 13.41 0.14
CA LYS A 80 14.17 14.22 -1.02
C LYS A 80 12.94 14.48 -1.87
N HIS A 81 12.27 15.60 -1.64
CA HIS A 81 11.04 15.95 -2.34
C HIS A 81 11.26 16.17 -3.85
N PRO A 82 10.27 15.83 -4.69
CA PRO A 82 10.32 16.11 -6.12
C PRO A 82 10.36 17.62 -6.39
N SER A 83 10.67 17.99 -7.63
CA SER A 83 10.59 19.39 -8.06
C SER A 83 9.19 19.96 -7.81
N PRO A 84 9.07 21.24 -7.39
CA PRO A 84 7.78 21.89 -7.24
C PRO A 84 6.98 21.85 -8.55
N SER A 85 5.68 21.50 -8.46
CA SER A 85 4.73 21.67 -9.56
C SER A 85 4.50 23.16 -9.83
N SER A 86 4.01 23.55 -11.00
CA SER A 86 3.68 24.96 -11.28
C SER A 86 2.50 25.46 -10.41
N PRO A 87 2.34 26.79 -10.20
CA PRO A 87 1.21 27.35 -9.45
C PRO A 87 -0.15 26.92 -10.00
N ALA A 88 -0.29 26.87 -11.33
CA ALA A 88 -1.52 26.44 -11.99
C ALA A 88 -1.86 24.96 -11.70
N GLU A 89 -0.86 24.08 -11.75
CA GLU A 89 -1.03 22.66 -11.42
C GLU A 89 -1.37 22.45 -9.94
N ARG A 90 -0.73 23.20 -9.03
CA ARG A 90 -1.02 23.15 -7.59
C ARG A 90 -2.46 23.58 -7.30
N LEU A 91 -2.91 24.68 -7.90
CA LEU A 91 -4.29 25.17 -7.75
C LEU A 91 -5.30 24.17 -8.32
N ALA A 92 -5.04 23.63 -9.51
CA ALA A 92 -5.89 22.62 -10.14
C ALA A 92 -6.00 21.36 -9.27
N LEU A 93 -4.88 20.89 -8.71
CA LEU A 93 -4.87 19.76 -7.78
C LEU A 93 -5.65 20.08 -6.50
N PHE A 94 -5.44 21.27 -5.93
CA PHE A 94 -6.13 21.72 -4.73
C PHE A 94 -7.65 21.72 -4.94
N GLU A 95 -8.16 22.38 -5.97
CA GLU A 95 -9.61 22.44 -6.23
C GLU A 95 -10.17 21.05 -6.56
N ARG A 96 -9.42 20.20 -7.25
CA ARG A 96 -9.82 18.81 -7.52
C ARG A 96 -9.97 17.99 -6.24
N CYS A 97 -9.03 18.12 -5.29
CA CYS A 97 -9.18 17.53 -3.97
C CYS A 97 -10.45 18.06 -3.29
N MET A 98 -10.61 19.40 -3.21
CA MET A 98 -11.75 20.03 -2.53
C MET A 98 -13.10 19.55 -3.08
N ALA A 99 -13.22 19.37 -4.40
CA ALA A 99 -14.44 18.91 -5.07
C ALA A 99 -14.85 17.48 -4.68
N THR A 100 -13.92 16.67 -4.17
CA THR A 100 -14.15 15.27 -3.82
C THR A 100 -14.25 15.01 -2.32
N ILE A 101 -14.16 16.05 -1.49
CA ILE A 101 -14.27 15.93 -0.03
C ILE A 101 -15.77 15.90 0.36
N PRO A 102 -16.28 14.81 0.97
CA PRO A 102 -17.69 14.73 1.35
C PRO A 102 -18.05 15.59 2.57
N ASP A 103 -17.10 15.78 3.48
CA ASP A 103 -17.24 16.54 4.72
C ASP A 103 -15.91 17.21 5.05
N PHE A 104 -15.85 18.53 4.86
CA PHE A 104 -14.63 19.30 5.00
C PHE A 104 -14.17 19.44 6.46
N GLU A 105 -15.10 19.54 7.41
CA GLU A 105 -14.74 19.60 8.83
C GLU A 105 -14.13 18.28 9.29
N ARG A 106 -14.75 17.15 8.95
CA ARG A 106 -14.18 15.82 9.23
C ARG A 106 -12.82 15.63 8.56
N TYR A 107 -12.69 16.05 7.30
CA TYR A 107 -11.44 15.99 6.54
C TYR A 107 -10.29 16.69 7.28
N ILE A 108 -10.51 17.94 7.68
CA ILE A 108 -9.51 18.71 8.44
C ILE A 108 -9.21 18.01 9.77
N ARG A 109 -10.22 17.70 10.59
CA ARG A 109 -9.99 17.07 11.91
C ARG A 109 -9.15 15.80 11.82
N MET A 110 -9.40 14.95 10.82
CA MET A 110 -8.65 13.71 10.63
C MET A 110 -7.20 13.94 10.21
N TRP A 111 -6.91 14.93 9.36
CA TRP A 111 -5.54 15.36 9.06
C TRP A 111 -4.83 15.97 10.28
N PHE A 112 -5.59 16.49 11.26
CA PHE A 112 -5.12 16.94 12.57
C PHE A 112 -5.30 15.89 13.68
N LEU A 113 -5.23 14.61 13.33
CA LEU A 113 -5.20 13.49 14.28
C LEU A 113 -6.45 13.34 15.17
N GLY A 114 -7.59 13.84 14.70
CA GLY A 114 -8.86 13.86 15.43
C GLY A 114 -8.99 15.01 16.42
N ALA A 115 -8.15 16.05 16.32
CA ALA A 115 -8.24 17.24 17.16
C ALA A 115 -9.61 17.91 17.11
N ASP A 116 -9.93 18.66 18.16
CA ASP A 116 -11.10 19.53 18.18
C ASP A 116 -10.90 20.71 17.23
N MET A 117 -11.96 21.15 16.55
CA MET A 117 -11.87 22.27 15.61
C MET A 117 -11.45 23.58 16.30
N SER A 118 -11.70 23.74 17.59
CA SER A 118 -11.28 24.93 18.35
C SER A 118 -9.76 25.02 18.57
N ASP A 119 -9.07 23.88 18.48
CA ASP A 119 -7.61 23.75 18.59
C ASP A 119 -6.89 23.89 17.25
N ILE A 120 -7.62 23.80 16.13
CA ILE A 120 -7.11 23.95 14.78
C ILE A 120 -7.27 25.40 14.35
N ARG A 121 -6.15 26.13 14.26
CA ARG A 121 -6.13 27.55 13.92
C ARG A 121 -5.48 27.80 12.56
N ARG A 122 -5.49 29.06 12.11
CA ARG A 122 -5.01 29.46 10.78
C ARG A 122 -3.60 28.97 10.50
N ASP A 123 -2.66 29.13 11.44
CA ASP A 123 -1.26 28.72 11.26
C ASP A 123 -1.09 27.19 11.18
N ASN A 124 -1.99 26.44 11.83
CA ASN A 124 -1.98 24.97 11.74
C ASN A 124 -2.42 24.53 10.34
N VAL A 125 -3.50 25.12 9.81
CA VAL A 125 -4.01 24.81 8.46
C VAL A 125 -3.01 25.24 7.40
N ARG A 126 -2.37 26.40 7.58
CA ARG A 126 -1.27 26.85 6.71
C ARG A 126 -0.12 25.83 6.68
N GLU A 127 0.35 25.37 7.83
CA GLU A 127 1.39 24.33 7.94
C GLU A 127 1.00 23.04 7.19
N PHE A 128 -0.25 22.60 7.35
CA PHE A 128 -0.76 21.43 6.64
C PHE A 128 -0.77 21.62 5.12
N LEU A 129 -1.25 22.77 4.64
CA LEU A 129 -1.34 23.07 3.20
C LEU A 129 0.03 23.16 2.54
N LEU A 130 1.02 23.75 3.23
CA LEU A 130 2.41 23.81 2.77
C LEU A 130 2.98 22.41 2.54
N TRP A 131 2.78 21.50 3.49
CA TRP A 131 3.19 20.12 3.29
C TRP A 131 2.40 19.46 2.15
N ALA A 132 1.07 19.54 2.18
CA ALA A 132 0.22 18.78 1.29
C ALA A 132 0.41 19.16 -0.20
N PHE A 133 0.46 20.46 -0.51
CA PHE A 133 0.44 20.97 -1.88
C PHE A 133 1.78 21.53 -2.36
N PHE A 134 2.71 21.83 -1.45
CA PHE A 134 4.01 22.43 -1.78
C PHE A 134 5.21 21.55 -1.40
N ASP A 135 5.02 20.48 -0.62
CA ASP A 135 6.11 19.65 -0.08
C ASP A 135 7.11 20.42 0.82
N MET A 136 6.68 21.53 1.42
CA MET A 136 7.55 22.44 2.17
C MET A 136 7.18 22.53 3.66
N GLY A 137 8.18 22.82 4.49
CA GLY A 137 7.96 23.38 5.83
C GLY A 137 7.90 24.91 5.82
N GLU A 138 7.47 25.53 6.92
CA GLU A 138 7.42 27.00 7.04
C GLU A 138 8.81 27.64 6.88
N ASP A 139 9.86 26.99 7.38
CA ASP A 139 11.24 27.46 7.30
C ASP A 139 11.80 27.45 5.86
N ASP A 140 11.18 26.69 4.96
CA ASP A 140 11.64 26.51 3.59
C ASP A 140 11.09 27.59 2.65
N ILE A 141 9.94 28.20 2.98
CA ILE A 141 9.20 29.12 2.11
C ILE A 141 10.09 30.25 1.58
N LYS A 142 10.78 30.96 2.48
CA LYS A 142 11.58 32.14 2.09
C LYS A 142 12.68 31.78 1.11
N LYS A 143 13.32 30.63 1.32
CA LYS A 143 14.39 30.12 0.45
C LYS A 143 13.83 29.63 -0.87
N ALA A 144 12.71 28.90 -0.85
CA ALA A 144 12.03 28.42 -2.03
C ALA A 144 11.52 29.58 -2.90
N SER A 145 10.87 30.58 -2.31
CA SER A 145 10.40 31.77 -3.01
C SER A 145 11.52 32.54 -3.70
N ALA A 146 12.67 32.72 -3.02
CA ALA A 146 13.82 33.37 -3.62
C ALA A 146 14.44 32.55 -4.76
N ARG A 147 14.44 31.21 -4.64
CA ARG A 147 15.00 30.29 -5.63
C ARG A 147 14.12 30.20 -6.88
N ASP A 148 12.81 30.10 -6.69
CA ASP A 148 11.86 29.78 -7.77
C ASP A 148 11.24 31.04 -8.38
N GLY A 149 11.40 32.21 -7.74
CA GLY A 149 10.80 33.47 -8.18
C GLY A 149 9.29 33.54 -7.92
N GLU A 150 8.75 32.62 -7.10
CA GLU A 150 7.32 32.49 -6.80
C GLU A 150 7.00 32.98 -5.38
N ASN A 151 5.85 33.64 -5.21
CA ASN A 151 5.39 34.07 -3.89
C ASN A 151 4.48 33.01 -3.23
N TYR A 152 5.10 31.94 -2.73
CA TYR A 152 4.43 30.84 -2.05
C TYR A 152 3.61 31.29 -0.82
N ASP A 153 4.02 32.38 -0.17
CA ASP A 153 3.30 32.96 0.97
C ASP A 153 1.90 33.44 0.60
N VAL A 154 1.79 34.12 -0.55
CA VAL A 154 0.50 34.59 -1.08
C VAL A 154 -0.37 33.43 -1.54
N GLU A 155 0.21 32.43 -2.21
CA GLU A 155 -0.55 31.29 -2.71
C GLU A 155 -1.12 30.43 -1.58
N VAL A 156 -0.34 30.12 -0.53
CA VAL A 156 -0.88 29.34 0.59
C VAL A 156 -1.98 30.09 1.33
N GLU A 157 -1.89 31.43 1.45
CA GLU A 157 -2.97 32.22 2.06
C GLU A 157 -4.27 32.19 1.24
N GLN A 158 -4.19 32.04 -0.08
CA GLN A 158 -5.36 31.80 -0.93
C GLN A 158 -6.01 30.45 -0.58
N TYR A 159 -5.22 29.40 -0.39
CA TYR A 159 -5.73 28.07 -0.02
C TYR A 159 -6.30 28.04 1.40
N VAL A 160 -5.71 28.78 2.34
CA VAL A 160 -6.26 28.97 3.70
C VAL A 160 -7.62 29.65 3.61
N THR A 161 -7.71 30.78 2.91
CA THR A 161 -8.97 31.53 2.73
C THR A 161 -10.04 30.66 2.06
N ARG A 162 -9.64 29.86 1.07
CA ARG A 162 -10.54 28.91 0.40
C ARG A 162 -11.02 27.81 1.35
N SER A 163 -10.15 27.33 2.24
CA SER A 163 -10.50 26.37 3.29
C SER A 163 -11.49 26.95 4.31
N GLU A 164 -11.33 28.21 4.72
CA GLU A 164 -12.29 28.91 5.60
C GLU A 164 -13.68 29.03 4.95
N ARG A 165 -13.72 29.30 3.63
CA ARG A 165 -14.99 29.31 2.87
C ARG A 165 -15.66 27.94 2.85
N LEU A 166 -14.89 26.85 2.67
CA LEU A 166 -15.41 25.49 2.71
C LEU A 166 -15.91 25.07 4.10
N LEU A 167 -15.29 25.60 5.16
CA LEU A 167 -15.78 25.44 6.54
C LEU A 167 -17.04 26.27 6.82
N GLY A 168 -17.35 27.27 5.99
CA GLY A 168 -18.43 28.24 6.23
C GLY A 168 -18.15 29.21 7.39
N ARG A 169 -16.92 29.25 7.92
CA ARG A 169 -16.51 30.11 9.03
C ARG A 169 -15.00 30.40 9.02
N PRO A 170 -14.57 31.58 9.50
CA PRO A 170 -13.15 31.88 9.65
C PRO A 170 -12.52 31.04 10.75
N LEU A 171 -11.23 30.72 10.59
CA LEU A 171 -10.43 30.05 11.62
C LEU A 171 -9.92 31.10 12.62
N LYS A 172 -9.70 30.68 13.87
CA LYS A 172 -9.08 31.56 14.87
C LYS A 172 -7.66 31.93 14.42
N PRO A 173 -7.20 33.18 14.66
CA PRO A 173 -5.85 33.60 14.30
C PRO A 173 -4.78 32.91 15.17
N GLY A 174 -3.56 32.86 14.63
CA GLY A 174 -2.37 32.30 15.28
C GLY A 174 -2.32 30.77 15.25
N ARG A 175 -1.42 30.21 16.06
CA ARG A 175 -1.20 28.77 16.18
C ARG A 175 -1.94 28.18 17.38
N GLY A 176 -2.70 27.11 17.14
CA GLY A 176 -3.32 26.28 18.17
C GLY A 176 -2.47 25.05 18.52
N PRO A 177 -2.89 24.25 19.53
CA PRO A 177 -2.13 23.11 20.03
C PRO A 177 -2.20 21.87 19.13
N ALA A 178 -3.10 21.85 18.13
CA ALA A 178 -3.25 20.73 17.21
C ALA A 178 -2.01 20.52 16.34
N LYS A 179 -1.75 19.27 15.96
CA LYS A 179 -0.65 18.89 15.06
C LYS A 179 -1.21 18.22 13.81
N CYS A 180 -0.77 18.67 12.63
CA CYS A 180 -1.11 17.99 11.39
C CYS A 180 -0.22 16.76 11.16
N LEU A 181 -0.74 15.80 10.40
CA LEU A 181 0.02 14.70 9.84
C LEU A 181 0.79 15.18 8.61
N ARG A 182 2.12 15.03 8.60
CA ARG A 182 2.98 15.35 7.45
C ARG A 182 3.92 14.20 7.13
N LEU A 183 3.47 13.24 6.32
CA LEU A 183 4.15 11.94 6.16
C LEU A 183 5.63 12.05 5.77
N THR A 184 5.97 12.96 4.87
CA THR A 184 7.33 13.12 4.32
C THR A 184 8.25 14.00 5.17
N ILE A 185 7.71 14.68 6.19
CA ILE A 185 8.43 15.62 7.06
C ILE A 185 8.51 15.11 8.51
N ASP A 186 7.43 14.50 9.01
CA ASP A 186 7.36 14.00 10.38
C ASP A 186 8.41 12.91 10.65
N SER A 187 8.69 12.71 11.94
CA SER A 187 9.51 11.59 12.39
C SER A 187 8.85 10.24 12.09
N VAL A 188 9.70 9.28 11.73
CA VAL A 188 9.29 7.90 11.46
C VAL A 188 9.24 7.14 12.78
N ASP A 189 8.05 6.70 13.19
CA ASP A 189 7.92 5.77 14.31
C ASP A 189 7.95 4.33 13.79
N THR A 190 8.82 3.51 14.38
CA THR A 190 8.95 2.07 14.08
C THR A 190 9.07 1.30 15.39
N LYS A 191 8.77 0.00 15.36
CA LYS A 191 8.92 -0.87 16.53
C LYS A 191 9.95 -1.94 16.26
N TYR A 192 10.70 -2.28 17.31
CA TYR A 192 11.71 -3.32 17.25
C TYR A 192 11.14 -4.63 16.70
N ARG A 193 11.93 -5.25 15.82
CA ARG A 193 11.69 -6.58 15.26
C ARG A 193 12.84 -7.48 15.63
N SER A 194 12.53 -8.57 16.30
CA SER A 194 13.53 -9.58 16.63
C SER A 194 14.19 -10.17 15.38
N VAL A 195 15.40 -10.71 15.54
CA VAL A 195 16.07 -11.49 14.47
C VAL A 195 15.19 -12.67 14.03
N TRP A 196 14.39 -13.22 14.94
CA TRP A 196 13.49 -14.33 14.67
C TRP A 196 12.30 -13.96 13.79
N TRP A 197 11.80 -12.72 13.88
CA TRP A 197 10.82 -12.22 12.90
C TRP A 197 11.39 -12.31 11.48
N TYR A 198 12.63 -11.84 11.29
CA TYR A 198 13.29 -11.92 9.99
C TYR A 198 13.66 -13.35 9.59
N ALA A 199 13.93 -14.25 10.55
CA ALA A 199 14.07 -15.68 10.26
C ALA A 199 12.76 -16.28 9.70
N ILE A 200 11.60 -15.92 10.26
CA ILE A 200 10.28 -16.31 9.73
C ILE A 200 10.09 -15.73 8.32
N MET A 201 10.46 -14.46 8.08
CA MET A 201 10.38 -13.85 6.74
C MET A 201 11.30 -14.54 5.73
N ALA A 202 12.50 -14.97 6.14
CA ALA A 202 13.41 -15.75 5.29
C ALA A 202 12.80 -17.10 4.92
N PHE A 203 12.22 -17.80 5.91
CA PHE A 203 11.57 -19.08 5.70
C PHE A 203 10.36 -18.96 4.75
N LEU A 204 9.43 -18.03 5.01
CA LEU A 204 8.25 -17.85 4.16
C LEU A 204 8.60 -17.46 2.73
N ASP A 205 9.64 -16.67 2.52
CA ASP A 205 10.13 -16.29 1.21
C ASP A 205 10.78 -17.47 0.47
N HIS A 206 11.48 -18.36 1.19
CA HIS A 206 11.97 -19.61 0.62
C HIS A 206 10.82 -20.54 0.21
N VAL A 207 9.80 -20.70 1.07
CA VAL A 207 8.60 -21.47 0.73
C VAL A 207 7.88 -20.86 -0.47
N THR A 208 7.72 -19.54 -0.51
CA THR A 208 7.13 -18.81 -1.65
C THR A 208 7.91 -19.09 -2.93
N HIS A 209 9.24 -19.06 -2.88
CA HIS A 209 10.08 -19.39 -4.02
C HIS A 209 9.82 -20.81 -4.52
N LEU A 210 9.83 -21.80 -3.63
CA LEU A 210 9.55 -23.19 -4.02
C LEU A 210 8.15 -23.36 -4.61
N SER A 211 7.14 -22.73 -4.02
CA SER A 211 5.75 -22.78 -4.52
C SER A 211 5.62 -22.16 -5.90
N LEU A 212 6.19 -20.98 -6.14
CA LEU A 212 6.14 -20.35 -7.47
C LEU A 212 6.92 -21.16 -8.51
N ARG A 213 8.06 -21.76 -8.14
CA ARG A 213 8.79 -22.70 -9.02
C ARG A 213 7.96 -23.95 -9.32
N PHE A 214 7.21 -24.47 -8.34
CA PHE A 214 6.30 -25.61 -8.53
C PHE A 214 5.17 -25.28 -9.51
N TYR A 215 4.57 -24.09 -9.43
CA TYR A 215 3.65 -23.57 -10.45
C TYR A 215 4.34 -23.14 -11.77
N GLY A 216 5.64 -23.39 -11.87
CA GLY A 216 6.44 -23.25 -13.08
C GLY A 216 6.76 -21.80 -13.46
N PHE A 217 6.71 -20.88 -12.49
CA PHE A 217 7.28 -19.56 -12.67
C PHE A 217 8.82 -19.62 -12.68
N GLN A 218 9.42 -18.68 -13.39
CA GLN A 218 10.85 -18.51 -13.52
C GLN A 218 11.26 -17.26 -12.74
N TYR A 219 12.19 -17.43 -11.80
CA TYR A 219 12.68 -16.32 -10.99
C TYR A 219 13.83 -15.59 -11.68
N TYR A 220 13.70 -14.26 -11.84
CA TYR A 220 14.72 -13.36 -12.35
C TYR A 220 15.21 -12.48 -11.19
N ALA A 221 16.42 -12.73 -10.69
CA ALA A 221 16.93 -12.00 -9.54
C ALA A 221 17.58 -10.66 -9.94
N GLN A 222 17.56 -9.72 -9.02
CA GLN A 222 18.37 -8.49 -9.10
C GLN A 222 19.88 -8.78 -8.91
N PRO A 223 20.76 -7.78 -9.10
CA PRO A 223 22.20 -7.91 -8.84
C PRO A 223 22.57 -8.46 -7.44
N ARG A 224 23.74 -9.10 -7.34
CA ARG A 224 24.18 -9.81 -6.13
C ARG A 224 24.69 -8.89 -5.01
N ASP A 225 25.10 -7.68 -5.37
CA ASP A 225 25.65 -6.64 -4.48
C ASP A 225 24.59 -5.96 -3.62
N LYS A 226 23.30 -6.26 -3.84
CA LYS A 226 22.20 -5.68 -3.06
C LYS A 226 22.17 -6.18 -1.62
N ALA A 227 22.27 -5.23 -0.68
CA ALA A 227 22.13 -5.47 0.74
C ALA A 227 20.66 -5.70 1.11
N ILE A 228 20.34 -6.95 1.49
CA ILE A 228 18.99 -7.36 1.85
C ILE A 228 19.06 -8.20 3.11
N PHE A 229 18.31 -7.78 4.12
CA PHE A 229 18.10 -8.56 5.32
C PHE A 229 16.62 -8.95 5.46
N PRO A 230 16.32 -10.24 5.70
CA PRO A 230 17.26 -11.35 5.82
C PRO A 230 17.89 -11.75 4.47
N PRO A 231 19.09 -12.35 4.46
CA PRO A 231 19.73 -12.83 3.23
C PRO A 231 18.84 -13.81 2.46
N ARG A 232 18.77 -13.66 1.13
CA ARG A 232 17.92 -14.46 0.25
C ARG A 232 18.74 -15.47 -0.54
N LEU A 233 18.63 -16.76 -0.20
CA LEU A 233 19.34 -17.84 -0.89
C LEU A 233 19.00 -17.87 -2.39
N GLN A 234 17.73 -17.71 -2.73
CA GLN A 234 17.26 -17.69 -4.11
C GLN A 234 17.83 -16.53 -4.92
N GLN A 235 18.18 -15.40 -4.30
CA GLN A 235 18.85 -14.30 -5.01
C GLN A 235 20.30 -14.66 -5.30
N THR A 236 21.03 -15.18 -4.32
CA THR A 236 22.44 -15.57 -4.47
C THR A 236 22.63 -16.60 -5.58
N PHE A 237 21.80 -17.65 -5.57
CA PHE A 237 21.93 -18.82 -6.43
C PHE A 237 21.04 -18.83 -7.68
N ALA A 238 20.23 -17.79 -7.92
CA ALA A 238 19.38 -17.77 -9.10
C ALA A 238 20.20 -17.84 -10.40
N SER A 239 19.74 -18.66 -11.35
CA SER A 239 20.35 -18.82 -12.66
C SER A 239 20.01 -17.69 -13.63
N ARG A 240 18.87 -17.03 -13.43
CA ARG A 240 18.42 -15.89 -14.24
C ARG A 240 18.61 -14.60 -13.48
N ARG A 241 18.90 -13.53 -14.23
CA ARG A 241 19.05 -12.18 -13.71
C ARG A 241 18.16 -11.24 -14.50
N SER A 242 17.62 -10.24 -13.81
CA SER A 242 16.83 -9.19 -14.41
C SER A 242 17.69 -8.39 -15.39
N SER A 243 17.21 -8.23 -16.62
CA SER A 243 17.80 -7.34 -17.63
C SER A 243 17.63 -5.86 -17.28
N ALA A 244 16.73 -5.56 -16.33
CA ALA A 244 16.33 -4.22 -15.99
C ALA A 244 17.02 -3.65 -14.73
N GLY A 245 18.03 -4.33 -14.18
CA GLY A 245 18.75 -3.84 -12.99
C GLY A 245 18.10 -4.28 -11.68
N ASN A 246 17.71 -3.33 -10.83
CA ASN A 246 17.44 -3.55 -9.40
C ASN A 246 16.05 -4.09 -9.06
N VAL A 247 15.32 -4.62 -10.05
CA VAL A 247 14.00 -5.22 -9.85
C VAL A 247 14.10 -6.72 -10.08
N SER A 248 13.83 -7.50 -9.03
CA SER A 248 13.55 -8.92 -9.17
C SER A 248 12.09 -9.17 -9.53
N TYR A 249 11.84 -10.24 -10.27
CA TYR A 249 10.48 -10.60 -10.68
C TYR A 249 10.36 -12.09 -10.99
N TRP A 250 9.11 -12.55 -11.05
CA TRP A 250 8.74 -13.90 -11.45
C TRP A 250 8.04 -13.86 -12.79
N HIS A 251 8.41 -14.76 -13.70
CA HIS A 251 7.85 -14.83 -15.04
C HIS A 251 7.28 -16.22 -15.35
N ARG A 252 6.02 -16.26 -15.79
CA ARG A 252 5.40 -17.42 -16.43
C ARG A 252 5.16 -17.08 -17.91
N PRO A 253 5.67 -17.87 -18.87
CA PRO A 253 5.51 -17.59 -20.30
C PRO A 253 4.04 -17.51 -20.73
N HIS A 254 3.76 -16.60 -21.65
CA HIS A 254 2.43 -16.44 -22.25
C HIS A 254 2.26 -17.34 -23.48
N ARG A 255 1.13 -18.03 -23.56
CA ARG A 255 0.76 -18.96 -24.65
C ARG A 255 -0.74 -18.92 -24.97
N SER A 256 -1.47 -17.91 -24.49
CA SER A 256 -2.88 -17.72 -24.78
C SER A 256 -3.06 -16.59 -25.79
N GLU A 257 -4.24 -16.50 -26.40
CA GLU A 257 -4.62 -15.40 -27.30
C GLU A 257 -5.06 -14.14 -26.52
N GLY A 258 -5.29 -14.26 -25.21
CA GLY A 258 -5.66 -13.15 -24.33
C GLY A 258 -4.46 -12.26 -24.00
N LEU A 259 -4.65 -11.31 -23.08
CA LEU A 259 -3.55 -10.45 -22.64
C LEU A 259 -2.70 -11.16 -21.57
N PRO A 260 -1.36 -11.06 -21.62
CA PRO A 260 -0.51 -11.43 -20.50
C PRO A 260 -0.71 -10.44 -19.34
N VAL A 261 -0.30 -10.84 -18.14
CA VAL A 261 -0.54 -10.07 -16.91
C VAL A 261 0.76 -9.55 -16.32
N VAL A 262 0.82 -8.26 -16.02
CA VAL A 262 1.83 -7.69 -15.12
C VAL A 262 1.17 -7.48 -13.75
N PHE A 263 1.72 -8.11 -12.72
CA PHE A 263 1.20 -8.07 -11.35
C PHE A 263 2.11 -7.26 -10.41
N LEU A 264 1.52 -6.30 -9.70
CA LEU A 264 2.19 -5.43 -8.71
C LEU A 264 1.55 -5.63 -7.32
N HIS A 265 2.31 -6.19 -6.38
CA HIS A 265 1.78 -6.58 -5.07
C HIS A 265 1.72 -5.42 -4.06
N GLY A 266 0.97 -5.63 -2.98
CA GLY A 266 0.85 -4.69 -1.85
C GLY A 266 1.93 -4.84 -0.78
N ILE A 267 1.87 -3.99 0.25
CA ILE A 267 2.71 -4.11 1.46
C ILE A 267 2.41 -5.44 2.15
N GLY A 268 3.43 -6.18 2.57
CA GLY A 268 3.21 -7.46 3.24
C GLY A 268 4.43 -8.37 3.30
N ILE A 269 4.17 -9.67 3.32
CA ILE A 269 5.17 -10.75 3.36
C ILE A 269 5.64 -11.13 1.94
N GLY A 270 5.75 -10.16 1.04
CA GLY A 270 6.07 -10.37 -0.38
C GLY A 270 4.96 -11.11 -1.13
N LEU A 271 5.35 -12.03 -2.04
CA LEU A 271 4.41 -12.69 -2.95
C LEU A 271 3.61 -13.85 -2.32
N TRP A 272 3.89 -14.26 -1.08
CA TRP A 272 3.22 -15.40 -0.42
C TRP A 272 1.68 -15.37 -0.51
N PRO A 273 0.99 -14.26 -0.16
CA PRO A 273 -0.47 -14.23 -0.15
C PRO A 273 -1.08 -14.42 -1.54
N TYR A 274 -0.29 -14.18 -2.59
CA TYR A 274 -0.75 -14.18 -3.97
C TYR A 274 -0.39 -15.47 -4.71
N VAL A 275 0.31 -16.43 -4.09
CA VAL A 275 0.74 -17.67 -4.77
C VAL A 275 -0.44 -18.38 -5.43
N ARG A 276 -1.55 -18.56 -4.70
CA ARG A 276 -2.77 -19.19 -5.23
C ARG A 276 -3.40 -18.37 -6.35
N PHE A 277 -3.49 -17.05 -6.15
CA PHE A 277 -4.04 -16.13 -7.14
C PHE A 277 -3.24 -16.14 -8.46
N LEU A 278 -1.91 -16.09 -8.37
CA LEU A 278 -1.00 -16.15 -9.51
C LEU A 278 -1.10 -17.51 -10.22
N ALA A 279 -1.22 -18.61 -9.47
CA ALA A 279 -1.46 -19.93 -10.04
C ALA A 279 -2.78 -19.99 -10.82
N GLU A 280 -3.87 -19.45 -10.27
CA GLU A 280 -5.19 -19.42 -10.90
C GLU A 280 -5.17 -18.62 -12.22
N ILE A 281 -4.52 -17.46 -12.25
CA ILE A 281 -4.36 -16.65 -13.49
C ILE A 281 -3.69 -17.47 -14.59
N THR A 282 -2.69 -18.28 -14.24
CA THR A 282 -1.92 -19.09 -15.20
C THR A 282 -2.58 -20.43 -15.53
N SER A 283 -3.71 -20.76 -14.89
CA SER A 283 -4.37 -22.04 -15.08
C SER A 283 -4.89 -22.18 -16.51
N THR A 284 -4.79 -23.39 -17.07
CA THR A 284 -5.32 -23.72 -18.40
C THR A 284 -6.82 -24.09 -18.35
N MET A 285 -7.51 -23.76 -17.25
CA MET A 285 -8.91 -24.14 -17.05
C MET A 285 -9.90 -23.31 -17.90
N ARG A 286 -9.45 -22.21 -18.51
CA ARG A 286 -10.22 -21.53 -19.56
C ARG A 286 -10.28 -22.45 -20.78
N LYS A 287 -11.45 -23.09 -20.99
CA LYS A 287 -11.71 -23.95 -22.16
C LYS A 287 -11.25 -23.24 -23.44
N GLY A 288 -10.26 -23.80 -24.12
CA GLY A 288 -9.82 -23.36 -25.45
C GLY A 288 -8.82 -22.20 -25.50
N HIS A 289 -8.43 -21.58 -24.39
CA HIS A 289 -7.41 -20.53 -24.38
C HIS A 289 -6.19 -21.05 -23.61
N GLY A 290 -5.00 -20.98 -24.22
CA GLY A 290 -3.76 -21.52 -23.63
C GLY A 290 -3.36 -20.89 -22.29
N GLN A 291 -2.10 -21.06 -21.91
CA GLN A 291 -1.60 -20.53 -20.65
C GLN A 291 -1.44 -18.99 -20.67
N THR A 292 -2.17 -18.27 -19.82
CA THR A 292 -1.94 -16.84 -19.60
C THR A 292 -0.57 -16.61 -18.94
N GLY A 293 0.23 -15.70 -19.51
CA GLY A 293 1.55 -15.38 -18.98
C GLY A 293 1.45 -14.36 -17.87
N VAL A 294 2.38 -14.41 -16.92
CA VAL A 294 2.39 -13.52 -15.76
C VAL A 294 3.81 -13.04 -15.48
N ILE A 295 3.99 -11.74 -15.33
CA ILE A 295 5.17 -11.12 -14.72
C ILE A 295 4.74 -10.54 -13.37
N ALA A 296 5.16 -11.18 -12.28
CA ALA A 296 4.92 -10.67 -10.92
C ALA A 296 6.19 -9.97 -10.42
N ILE A 297 6.11 -8.65 -10.25
CA ILE A 297 7.24 -7.82 -9.79
C ILE A 297 7.41 -7.98 -8.28
N GLU A 298 8.64 -8.19 -7.80
CA GLU A 298 8.95 -8.17 -6.37
C GLU A 298 9.33 -6.76 -5.92
N ILE A 299 8.54 -6.20 -5.00
CA ILE A 299 8.74 -4.87 -4.42
C ILE A 299 9.29 -5.07 -2.99
N LEU A 300 10.58 -5.40 -2.91
CA LEU A 300 11.22 -5.78 -1.65
C LEU A 300 11.16 -4.73 -0.53
N PRO A 301 11.27 -3.41 -0.80
CA PRO A 301 11.18 -2.39 0.25
C PRO A 301 9.86 -2.38 1.01
N VAL A 302 8.78 -2.94 0.44
CA VAL A 302 7.47 -3.08 1.11
C VAL A 302 7.16 -4.52 1.52
N SER A 303 8.17 -5.40 1.51
CA SER A 303 8.02 -6.84 1.76
C SER A 303 8.53 -7.29 3.15
N PHE A 304 8.43 -6.44 4.17
CA PHE A 304 8.93 -6.66 5.55
C PHE A 304 10.40 -7.07 5.60
N ARG A 305 11.23 -6.31 4.89
CA ARG A 305 12.67 -6.51 4.76
C ARG A 305 13.41 -5.22 5.01
N LEU A 306 14.65 -5.35 5.45
CA LEU A 306 15.58 -4.22 5.50
C LEU A 306 16.39 -4.24 4.19
N THR A 307 16.11 -3.27 3.32
CA THR A 307 16.72 -3.17 1.99
C THR A 307 17.25 -1.77 1.71
N ASP A 308 17.89 -1.60 0.55
CA ASP A 308 17.99 -0.29 -0.09
C ASP A 308 16.60 0.37 -0.23
N PRO A 309 16.55 1.70 -0.35
CA PRO A 309 15.29 2.41 -0.54
C PRO A 309 14.57 1.99 -1.84
N PRO A 310 13.25 2.23 -1.95
CA PRO A 310 12.53 1.99 -3.20
C PRO A 310 13.09 2.81 -4.35
N LEU A 311 12.91 2.30 -5.56
CA LEU A 311 13.28 3.02 -6.77
C LEU A 311 12.40 4.27 -6.92
N GLY A 312 13.00 5.37 -7.34
CA GLY A 312 12.24 6.54 -7.78
C GLY A 312 11.39 6.22 -9.01
N LYS A 313 10.29 6.97 -9.17
CA LYS A 313 9.27 6.79 -10.22
C LYS A 313 9.87 6.51 -11.61
N ASP A 314 10.75 7.39 -12.10
CA ASP A 314 11.27 7.31 -13.47
C ASP A 314 12.17 6.09 -13.67
N ILE A 315 12.96 5.75 -12.64
CA ILE A 315 13.81 4.55 -12.68
C ILE A 315 12.92 3.30 -12.70
N PHE A 316 11.90 3.23 -11.84
CA PHE A 316 10.97 2.11 -11.83
C PHE A 316 10.29 1.93 -13.21
N LEU A 317 9.77 3.00 -13.80
CA LEU A 317 9.12 2.95 -15.12
C LEU A 317 10.06 2.50 -16.23
N LYS A 318 11.31 3.00 -16.22
CA LYS A 318 12.35 2.55 -17.14
C LYS A 318 12.62 1.05 -17.00
N GLN A 319 12.75 0.57 -15.78
CA GLN A 319 13.03 -0.85 -15.51
C GLN A 319 11.82 -1.74 -15.87
N LEU A 320 10.60 -1.29 -15.59
CA LEU A 320 9.38 -2.00 -15.98
C LEU A 320 9.30 -2.14 -17.52
N LYS A 321 9.56 -1.05 -18.27
CA LYS A 321 9.64 -1.10 -19.74
C LYS A 321 10.67 -2.12 -20.23
N GLN A 322 11.85 -2.15 -19.62
CA GLN A 322 12.90 -3.12 -19.97
C GLN A 322 12.48 -4.57 -19.71
N ILE A 323 11.79 -4.84 -18.58
CA ILE A 323 11.27 -6.18 -18.26
C ILE A 323 10.23 -6.62 -19.29
N VAL A 324 9.23 -5.78 -19.57
CA VAL A 324 8.15 -6.12 -20.50
C VAL A 324 8.69 -6.29 -21.93
N ASN A 325 9.63 -5.44 -22.35
CA ASN A 325 10.29 -5.57 -23.66
C ASN A 325 11.17 -6.82 -23.77
N HIS A 326 11.85 -7.22 -22.68
CA HIS A 326 12.64 -8.45 -22.66
C HIS A 326 11.80 -9.70 -22.92
N HIS A 327 10.53 -9.71 -22.49
CA HIS A 327 9.58 -10.79 -22.76
C HIS A 327 8.71 -10.58 -24.00
N ALA A 328 8.99 -9.53 -24.80
CA ALA A 328 8.29 -9.20 -26.04
C ALA A 328 6.76 -9.08 -25.87
N TRP A 329 6.29 -8.43 -24.80
CA TRP A 329 4.86 -8.24 -24.56
C TRP A 329 4.41 -6.84 -24.99
N ASP A 330 3.78 -6.71 -26.16
CA ASP A 330 3.35 -5.39 -26.65
C ASP A 330 2.23 -4.77 -25.81
N LYS A 331 1.18 -5.54 -25.53
CA LYS A 331 0.06 -5.16 -24.66
C LYS A 331 -0.08 -6.15 -23.50
N PHE A 332 -0.53 -5.66 -22.34
CA PHE A 332 -0.72 -6.49 -21.15
C PHE A 332 -1.84 -5.95 -20.25
N THR A 333 -2.45 -6.84 -19.46
CA THR A 333 -3.35 -6.45 -18.37
C THR A 333 -2.52 -6.10 -17.14
N LEU A 334 -2.73 -4.90 -16.60
CA LEU A 334 -2.07 -4.45 -15.38
C LEU A 334 -2.93 -4.80 -14.17
N VAL A 335 -2.42 -5.67 -13.30
CA VAL A 335 -3.12 -6.09 -12.08
C VAL A 335 -2.33 -5.61 -10.88
N SER A 336 -3.00 -4.99 -9.91
CA SER A 336 -2.31 -4.61 -8.68
C SER A 336 -3.19 -4.72 -7.44
N HIS A 337 -2.52 -4.80 -6.30
CA HIS A 337 -3.17 -4.82 -5.00
C HIS A 337 -2.58 -3.75 -4.08
N SER A 338 -3.43 -3.01 -3.35
CA SER A 338 -3.03 -2.10 -2.28
C SER A 338 -1.92 -1.15 -2.75
N TYR A 339 -0.75 -1.12 -2.09
CA TYR A 339 0.41 -0.32 -2.50
C TYR A 339 0.83 -0.49 -3.97
N GLY A 340 0.63 -1.66 -4.59
CA GLY A 340 0.91 -1.87 -6.01
C GLY A 340 0.09 -0.96 -6.93
N SER A 341 -1.04 -0.42 -6.44
CA SER A 341 -1.85 0.56 -7.18
C SER A 341 -1.12 1.89 -7.36
N ILE A 342 -0.16 2.23 -6.51
CA ILE A 342 0.72 3.40 -6.68
C ILE A 342 1.61 3.25 -7.90
N LEU A 343 2.28 2.10 -8.00
CA LEU A 343 3.12 1.78 -9.16
C LEU A 343 2.28 1.65 -10.44
N SER A 344 1.03 1.21 -10.30
CA SER A 344 0.06 1.21 -11.41
C SER A 344 -0.29 2.63 -11.85
N THR A 345 -0.52 3.56 -10.92
CA THR A 345 -0.72 4.98 -11.23
C THR A 345 0.43 5.52 -12.08
N HIS A 346 1.67 5.26 -11.67
CA HIS A 346 2.84 5.71 -12.42
C HIS A 346 2.89 5.11 -13.83
N ALA A 347 2.59 3.82 -13.97
CA ALA A 347 2.59 3.15 -15.27
C ALA A 347 1.46 3.67 -16.18
N MET A 348 0.27 3.92 -15.63
CA MET A 348 -0.88 4.43 -16.38
C MET A 348 -0.72 5.88 -16.84
N ARG A 349 0.04 6.70 -16.10
CA ARG A 349 0.37 8.08 -16.46
C ARG A 349 1.60 8.21 -17.36
N CYS A 350 2.36 7.13 -17.55
CA CYS A 350 3.53 7.13 -18.43
C CYS A 350 3.06 6.93 -19.88
N PRO A 351 3.26 7.89 -20.81
CA PRO A 351 2.71 7.81 -22.17
C PRO A 351 3.04 6.49 -22.89
N ASP A 352 4.29 6.04 -22.79
CA ASP A 352 4.76 4.79 -23.41
C ASP A 352 4.06 3.52 -22.88
N LEU A 353 3.74 3.49 -21.59
CA LEU A 353 3.11 2.34 -20.95
C LEU A 353 1.59 2.42 -21.01
N GLN A 354 1.02 3.63 -20.96
CA GLN A 354 -0.41 3.88 -21.01
C GLN A 354 -1.06 3.16 -22.20
N ALA A 355 -0.46 3.30 -23.39
CA ALA A 355 -0.93 2.66 -24.63
C ALA A 355 -0.79 1.13 -24.65
N ARG A 356 0.05 0.57 -23.78
CA ARG A 356 0.29 -0.88 -23.65
C ARG A 356 -0.61 -1.54 -22.61
N ILE A 357 -1.40 -0.76 -21.87
CA ILE A 357 -2.29 -1.21 -20.82
C ILE A 357 -3.75 -1.01 -21.28
N PRO A 358 -4.29 -1.88 -22.15
CA PRO A 358 -5.70 -1.81 -22.56
C PRO A 358 -6.67 -2.24 -21.45
N ARG A 359 -6.17 -2.95 -20.42
CA ARG A 359 -6.97 -3.42 -19.27
C ARG A 359 -6.21 -3.26 -17.97
N ALA A 360 -6.93 -2.88 -16.91
CA ALA A 360 -6.42 -2.86 -15.56
C ALA A 360 -7.39 -3.42 -14.53
N VAL A 361 -6.86 -4.16 -13.56
CA VAL A 361 -7.62 -4.67 -12.40
C VAL A 361 -6.92 -4.21 -11.12
N LEU A 362 -7.58 -3.35 -10.36
CA LEU A 362 -7.06 -2.79 -9.12
C LEU A 362 -7.80 -3.41 -7.93
N ILE A 363 -7.08 -4.05 -7.01
CA ILE A 363 -7.64 -4.78 -5.86
C ILE A 363 -7.32 -3.99 -4.60
N ASP A 364 -8.36 -3.56 -3.88
CA ASP A 364 -8.26 -2.69 -2.70
C ASP A 364 -7.26 -1.52 -2.92
N PRO A 365 -7.39 -0.73 -4.01
CA PRO A 365 -6.37 0.27 -4.34
C PRO A 365 -6.31 1.40 -3.33
N VAL A 366 -5.10 1.74 -2.90
CA VAL A 366 -4.86 2.89 -2.01
C VAL A 366 -4.64 4.20 -2.79
N SER A 367 -4.47 4.12 -4.12
CA SER A 367 -4.19 5.30 -4.97
C SER A 367 -5.42 6.14 -5.31
N ILE A 368 -6.63 5.63 -5.12
CA ILE A 368 -7.87 6.35 -5.45
C ILE A 368 -8.32 7.16 -4.23
N LEU A 369 -8.63 8.45 -4.44
CA LEU A 369 -8.94 9.41 -3.36
C LEU A 369 -7.86 9.48 -2.28
N LEU A 370 -6.58 9.26 -2.63
CA LEU A 370 -5.46 9.20 -1.68
C LEU A 370 -5.24 10.49 -0.87
N HIS A 371 -5.80 11.63 -1.31
CA HIS A 371 -5.79 12.89 -0.55
C HIS A 371 -6.72 12.86 0.67
N LEU A 372 -7.69 11.94 0.72
CA LEU A 372 -8.52 11.74 1.90
C LEU A 372 -7.66 11.16 3.05
N PRO A 373 -7.97 11.53 4.29
CA PRO A 373 -7.10 11.21 5.42
C PRO A 373 -7.09 9.73 5.78
N ASP A 374 -8.10 8.94 5.38
CA ASP A 374 -8.33 7.57 5.83
C ASP A 374 -7.11 6.67 5.62
N VAL A 375 -6.55 6.60 4.41
CA VAL A 375 -5.38 5.75 4.12
C VAL A 375 -4.18 6.16 4.98
N ALA A 376 -3.84 7.45 4.98
CA ALA A 376 -2.70 7.96 5.72
C ALA A 376 -2.86 7.77 7.23
N TYR A 377 -4.01 8.16 7.79
CA TYR A 377 -4.31 8.07 9.21
C TYR A 377 -4.43 6.62 9.69
N ASN A 378 -5.23 5.79 9.01
CA ASN A 378 -5.49 4.40 9.41
C ASN A 378 -4.23 3.55 9.36
N PHE A 379 -3.35 3.80 8.38
CA PHE A 379 -2.11 3.06 8.23
C PHE A 379 -1.00 3.57 9.14
N THR A 380 -0.85 4.89 9.34
CA THR A 380 0.36 5.45 9.99
C THR A 380 0.15 5.99 11.40
N ARG A 381 -1.08 6.34 11.80
CA ARG A 381 -1.34 7.05 13.08
C ARG A 381 -2.41 6.40 13.96
N ARG A 382 -3.36 5.66 13.40
CA ARG A 382 -4.44 5.05 14.18
C ARG A 382 -3.89 4.12 15.26
N LYS A 383 -4.37 4.31 16.49
CA LYS A 383 -4.05 3.41 17.61
C LYS A 383 -4.87 2.12 17.46
N PRO A 384 -4.23 0.94 17.47
CA PRO A 384 -4.95 -0.31 17.26
C PRO A 384 -5.80 -0.68 18.48
N SER A 385 -7.07 -1.06 18.24
CA SER A 385 -8.00 -1.54 19.27
C SER A 385 -8.46 -2.98 19.03
N THR A 386 -8.64 -3.40 17.78
CA THR A 386 -9.08 -4.77 17.40
C THR A 386 -7.92 -5.65 16.94
N ALA A 387 -8.13 -6.97 16.82
CA ALA A 387 -7.08 -7.92 16.49
C ALA A 387 -6.45 -7.67 15.10
N ASN A 388 -7.26 -7.47 14.06
CA ASN A 388 -6.81 -7.07 12.73
C ASN A 388 -6.03 -5.74 12.72
N GLN A 389 -6.43 -4.76 13.54
CA GLN A 389 -5.69 -3.51 13.67
C GLN A 389 -4.35 -3.71 14.36
N TRP A 390 -4.24 -4.56 15.39
CA TRP A 390 -2.96 -4.91 16.00
C TRP A 390 -2.05 -5.67 15.02
N GLN A 391 -2.62 -6.55 14.20
CA GLN A 391 -1.91 -7.24 13.13
C GLN A 391 -1.33 -6.23 12.12
N LEU A 392 -2.15 -5.34 11.58
CA LEU A 392 -1.69 -4.31 10.64
C LEU A 392 -0.66 -3.39 11.29
N TRP A 393 -0.99 -2.85 12.47
CA TRP A 393 -0.16 -1.87 13.17
C TRP A 393 1.22 -2.44 13.46
N TYR A 394 1.29 -3.61 14.11
CA TYR A 394 2.60 -4.16 14.43
C TYR A 394 3.29 -4.60 13.16
N PHE A 395 2.75 -5.51 12.35
CA PHE A 395 3.52 -6.15 11.28
C PHE A 395 3.75 -5.29 10.04
N ALA A 396 2.81 -4.42 9.68
CA ALA A 396 2.92 -3.58 8.49
C ALA A 396 3.34 -2.15 8.83
N SER A 397 2.53 -1.42 9.59
CA SER A 397 2.72 0.02 9.82
C SER A 397 4.02 0.36 10.54
N MET A 398 4.40 -0.45 11.52
CA MET A 398 5.59 -0.22 12.35
C MET A 398 6.85 -0.92 11.80
N ASP A 399 6.78 -1.52 10.62
CA ASP A 399 7.93 -2.16 9.96
C ASP A 399 8.91 -1.10 9.46
N PRO A 400 10.24 -1.21 9.73
CA PRO A 400 11.18 -0.19 9.30
C PRO A 400 11.30 -0.02 7.80
N GLY A 401 11.25 -1.10 7.02
CA GLY A 401 11.38 -1.01 5.57
C GLY A 401 10.18 -0.29 4.97
N VAL A 402 8.98 -0.69 5.39
CA VAL A 402 7.73 -0.05 4.98
C VAL A 402 7.68 1.40 5.45
N ALA A 403 8.00 1.67 6.71
CA ALA A 403 7.97 3.02 7.26
C ALA A 403 9.00 3.93 6.58
N HIS A 404 10.18 3.41 6.22
CA HIS A 404 11.16 4.14 5.42
C HIS A 404 10.60 4.51 4.04
N CYS A 405 10.02 3.54 3.35
CA CYS A 405 9.40 3.71 2.05
C CYS A 405 8.31 4.78 2.09
N LEU A 406 7.38 4.68 3.04
CA LEU A 406 6.24 5.59 3.15
C LEU A 406 6.63 6.99 3.65
N ALA A 407 7.56 7.08 4.59
CA ALA A 407 7.90 8.38 5.17
C ALA A 407 8.93 9.17 4.36
N ARG A 408 9.65 8.55 3.42
CA ARG A 408 10.74 9.24 2.68
C ARG A 408 10.63 9.20 1.17
N TYR A 409 9.82 8.29 0.62
CA TYR A 409 9.72 8.06 -0.82
C TYR A 409 8.28 8.02 -1.34
N PHE A 410 7.29 8.31 -0.48
CA PHE A 410 5.88 8.34 -0.87
C PHE A 410 5.39 9.78 -0.98
N PHE A 411 5.35 10.29 -2.21
CA PHE A 411 4.84 11.62 -2.52
C PHE A 411 3.40 11.47 -3.03
N TRP A 412 2.43 11.73 -2.16
CA TRP A 412 1.01 11.40 -2.42
C TRP A 412 0.49 12.01 -3.74
N ARG A 413 0.96 13.20 -4.12
CA ARG A 413 0.58 13.88 -5.37
C ARG A 413 0.92 13.06 -6.62
N GLU A 414 2.07 12.39 -6.63
CA GLU A 414 2.49 11.52 -7.73
C GLU A 414 1.79 10.15 -7.73
N ASN A 415 1.26 9.77 -6.57
CA ASN A 415 0.74 8.43 -6.26
C ASN A 415 -0.77 8.32 -6.44
N ALA A 416 -1.50 9.42 -6.28
CA ALA A 416 -2.95 9.48 -6.42
C ALA A 416 -3.37 9.35 -7.89
N ILE A 417 -4.44 8.63 -8.20
CA ILE A 417 -5.04 8.56 -9.55
C ILE A 417 -6.53 8.89 -9.49
N TRP A 418 -7.02 9.59 -10.52
CA TRP A 418 -8.41 9.99 -10.64
C TRP A 418 -9.21 9.08 -11.58
N ALA A 419 -10.54 9.09 -11.48
CA ALA A 419 -11.42 8.18 -12.23
C ALA A 419 -11.26 8.30 -13.77
N ASP A 420 -11.17 9.52 -14.28
CA ASP A 420 -10.92 9.85 -15.69
C ASP A 420 -9.54 9.38 -16.18
N GLU A 421 -8.51 9.49 -15.34
CA GLU A 421 -7.17 9.01 -15.66
C GLU A 421 -7.09 7.47 -15.71
N LEU A 422 -7.89 6.77 -14.88
CA LEU A 422 -7.94 5.32 -14.86
C LEU A 422 -8.35 4.77 -16.23
N VAL A 423 -9.38 5.35 -16.85
CA VAL A 423 -9.89 4.93 -18.16
C VAL A 423 -9.08 5.48 -19.35
N GLY A 424 -8.08 6.32 -19.08
CA GLY A 424 -7.24 6.94 -20.12
C GLY A 424 -7.89 8.14 -20.81
N CYS A 425 -8.97 8.69 -20.24
CA CYS A 425 -9.62 9.91 -20.72
C CYS A 425 -8.97 11.11 -20.04
N THR A 426 -7.89 11.67 -20.60
CA THR A 426 -7.36 12.95 -20.08
C THR A 426 -8.24 14.11 -20.59
N ALA A 427 -8.77 14.91 -19.67
CA ALA A 427 -9.39 16.20 -19.97
C ALA A 427 -8.36 17.08 -20.71
N GLY A 428 -8.51 17.21 -22.03
CA GLY A 428 -7.56 17.90 -22.90
C GLY A 428 -7.38 17.30 -24.30
N SER A 429 -7.87 16.08 -24.55
CA SER A 429 -7.75 15.42 -25.87
C SER A 429 -8.89 15.74 -26.86
N GLU A 430 -9.65 16.81 -26.66
CA GLU A 430 -10.69 17.23 -27.62
C GLU A 430 -10.14 17.95 -28.87
N SER A 431 -8.82 18.22 -28.92
CA SER A 431 -8.20 19.06 -29.96
C SER A 431 -7.01 18.41 -30.68
N ALA A 432 -7.08 17.11 -30.97
CA ALA A 432 -6.25 16.51 -32.02
C ALA A 432 -7.05 15.42 -32.74
N GLY A 433 -7.28 15.62 -34.04
CA GLY A 433 -7.98 14.69 -34.91
C GLY A 433 -7.20 13.38 -35.12
N ASP A 434 -7.96 12.32 -35.39
CA ASP A 434 -7.53 11.01 -35.90
C ASP A 434 -6.63 10.15 -34.99
N GLU A 435 -7.23 9.61 -33.94
CA GLU A 435 -7.26 8.17 -33.62
C GLU A 435 -8.04 8.03 -32.29
N ARG A 436 -9.25 7.46 -32.33
CA ARG A 436 -10.01 7.16 -31.10
C ARG A 436 -9.25 6.09 -30.32
N GLN A 437 -8.39 6.49 -29.40
CA GLN A 437 -7.73 5.57 -28.49
C GLN A 437 -8.83 4.87 -27.68
N GLU A 438 -8.95 3.54 -27.84
CA GLU A 438 -9.96 2.76 -27.12
C GLU A 438 -9.78 2.97 -25.61
N ALA A 439 -10.87 3.33 -24.93
CA ALA A 439 -10.86 3.53 -23.49
C ALA A 439 -10.38 2.27 -22.77
N ARG A 440 -9.50 2.45 -21.77
CA ARG A 440 -8.97 1.34 -20.97
C ARG A 440 -10.11 0.67 -20.21
N GLN A 441 -10.19 -0.66 -20.30
CA GLN A 441 -11.10 -1.45 -19.46
C GLN A 441 -10.56 -1.49 -18.03
N VAL A 442 -11.32 -0.96 -17.06
CA VAL A 442 -10.88 -0.91 -15.67
C VAL A 442 -11.86 -1.64 -14.77
N THR A 443 -11.35 -2.55 -13.96
CA THR A 443 -12.10 -3.15 -12.86
C THR A 443 -11.46 -2.78 -11.53
N VAL A 444 -12.23 -2.24 -10.60
CA VAL A 444 -11.81 -1.95 -9.22
C VAL A 444 -12.51 -2.93 -8.29
N CYS A 445 -11.74 -3.76 -7.61
CA CYS A 445 -12.21 -4.69 -6.59
C CYS A 445 -12.09 -4.03 -5.22
N LEU A 446 -13.18 -3.97 -4.46
CA LEU A 446 -13.25 -3.29 -3.17
C LEU A 446 -13.77 -4.22 -2.08
N SER A 447 -12.99 -4.34 -1.01
CA SER A 447 -13.37 -5.00 0.23
C SER A 447 -14.23 -4.06 1.09
N GLY A 448 -15.43 -4.50 1.47
CA GLY A 448 -16.42 -3.66 2.17
C GLY A 448 -16.07 -3.31 3.61
N LEU A 449 -15.25 -4.15 4.27
CA LEU A 449 -14.79 -3.95 5.65
C LEU A 449 -13.35 -3.46 5.73
N ASP A 450 -12.81 -2.91 4.63
CA ASP A 450 -11.43 -2.46 4.51
C ASP A 450 -11.03 -1.52 5.66
N LEU A 451 -10.05 -1.96 6.45
CA LEU A 451 -9.59 -1.20 7.61
C LEU A 451 -8.61 -0.07 7.28
N ILE A 452 -8.17 0.05 6.03
CA ILE A 452 -7.22 1.05 5.52
C ILE A 452 -7.94 2.09 4.67
N VAL A 453 -8.63 1.65 3.62
CA VAL A 453 -9.31 2.50 2.62
C VAL A 453 -10.77 2.70 3.00
N ASP A 454 -11.31 3.90 2.82
CA ASP A 454 -12.77 4.09 2.84
C ASP A 454 -13.35 3.58 1.50
N SER A 455 -13.51 2.26 1.41
CA SER A 455 -14.04 1.58 0.22
C SER A 455 -15.41 2.09 -0.21
N HIS A 456 -16.23 2.57 0.73
CA HIS A 456 -17.53 3.16 0.41
C HIS A 456 -17.39 4.52 -0.26
N ALA A 457 -16.48 5.38 0.21
CA ALA A 457 -16.18 6.65 -0.46
C ALA A 457 -15.60 6.43 -1.86
N VAL A 458 -14.69 5.46 -2.01
CA VAL A 458 -14.12 5.09 -3.31
C VAL A 458 -15.21 4.55 -4.25
N ALA A 459 -16.05 3.64 -3.78
CA ALA A 459 -17.16 3.09 -4.56
C ALA A 459 -18.12 4.19 -5.04
N ARG A 460 -18.52 5.12 -4.17
CA ARG A 460 -19.36 6.27 -4.53
C ARG A 460 -18.70 7.14 -5.59
N TYR A 461 -17.44 7.52 -5.38
CA TYR A 461 -16.68 8.33 -6.33
C TYR A 461 -16.58 7.69 -7.72
N LEU A 462 -16.36 6.37 -7.79
CA LEU A 462 -16.25 5.65 -9.07
C LEU A 462 -17.61 5.39 -9.72
N ALA A 463 -18.67 5.21 -8.93
CA ALA A 463 -20.02 5.00 -9.43
C ALA A 463 -20.65 6.28 -9.98
N GLU A 464 -20.47 7.41 -9.28
CA GLU A 464 -21.05 8.73 -9.56
C GLU A 464 -20.35 9.49 -10.69
N GLY A 465 -20.02 8.83 -11.81
CA GLY A 465 -19.48 9.51 -12.99
C GLY A 465 -20.39 10.67 -13.42
N VAL A 466 -20.09 11.88 -12.96
CA VAL A 466 -20.70 13.20 -13.23
C VAL A 466 -22.24 13.32 -13.13
N GLN A 467 -23.05 12.28 -12.93
CA GLN A 467 -24.49 12.42 -12.64
C GLN A 467 -25.05 11.39 -11.65
N ALA A 468 -26.03 11.89 -10.87
CA ALA A 468 -26.51 11.33 -9.61
C ALA A 468 -27.41 10.10 -9.75
N GLY A 469 -27.07 9.05 -9.01
CA GLY A 469 -27.91 7.89 -8.71
C GLY A 469 -27.12 6.86 -7.89
N HIS A 470 -27.32 6.79 -6.58
CA HIS A 470 -26.60 5.86 -5.71
C HIS A 470 -27.12 4.42 -5.87
N PRO A 471 -26.27 3.42 -6.15
CA PRO A 471 -26.66 2.01 -6.16
C PRO A 471 -27.27 1.57 -4.81
N ALA A 472 -28.32 0.74 -4.83
CA ALA A 472 -29.04 0.31 -3.63
C ALA A 472 -28.14 -0.38 -2.57
N TRP A 473 -27.06 -1.04 -2.99
CA TRP A 473 -26.09 -1.67 -2.07
C TRP A 473 -25.19 -0.67 -1.32
N LEU A 474 -25.09 0.57 -1.82
CA LEU A 474 -24.43 1.69 -1.12
C LEU A 474 -25.39 2.41 -0.14
N GLN A 475 -26.70 2.12 -0.18
CA GLN A 475 -27.73 2.78 0.64
C GLN A 475 -27.96 2.13 2.01
N GLY A 476 -27.11 1.20 2.45
CA GLY A 476 -27.14 0.75 3.83
C GLY A 476 -26.84 1.91 4.78
N GLU A 477 -27.81 2.31 5.60
CA GLU A 477 -27.65 3.32 6.65
C GLU A 477 -26.51 2.93 7.61
N HIS A 478 -25.31 3.39 7.29
CA HIS A 478 -24.19 3.47 8.21
C HIS A 478 -23.86 4.93 8.44
N ASP A 479 -24.62 5.47 9.38
CA ASP A 479 -24.37 6.70 10.11
C ASP A 479 -22.86 6.95 10.29
N ARG A 480 -22.49 8.21 10.06
CA ARG A 480 -21.18 8.84 10.24
C ARG A 480 -20.51 8.54 11.59
N ARG A 481 -19.99 7.33 11.80
CA ARG A 481 -19.16 6.98 12.98
C ARG A 481 -17.93 6.22 12.55
N ASN A 482 -16.81 6.68 13.12
CA ASN A 482 -15.51 6.00 13.06
C ASN A 482 -15.68 4.49 13.25
N VAL A 483 -15.22 3.72 12.25
CA VAL A 483 -15.00 2.26 12.30
C VAL A 483 -16.28 1.46 12.62
N ALA A 484 -16.89 0.91 11.58
CA ALA A 484 -18.11 0.10 11.62
C ALA A 484 -18.13 -0.95 12.75
N VAL A 485 -19.20 -0.94 13.54
CA VAL A 485 -19.68 -2.05 14.37
C VAL A 485 -20.65 -2.86 13.51
N PRO A 486 -20.55 -4.21 13.41
CA PRO A 486 -21.47 -4.96 12.56
C PRO A 486 -22.79 -5.21 13.29
N LYS A 487 -23.89 -4.68 12.75
CA LYS A 487 -25.25 -5.23 12.90
C LYS A 487 -26.04 -5.03 11.61
N ALA A 488 -25.74 -5.84 10.60
CA ALA A 488 -26.68 -6.23 9.55
C ALA A 488 -26.17 -7.53 8.92
N GLY A 489 -27.00 -8.57 8.89
CA GLY A 489 -26.69 -9.83 8.22
C GLY A 489 -26.67 -9.67 6.69
N PRO A 490 -26.02 -10.58 5.95
CA PRO A 490 -25.92 -10.48 4.51
C PRO A 490 -27.31 -10.59 3.87
N ILE A 491 -27.70 -9.56 3.11
CA ILE A 491 -28.81 -9.62 2.16
C ILE A 491 -28.19 -9.96 0.80
N SER A 492 -28.62 -11.09 0.23
CA SER A 492 -28.26 -11.72 -1.04
C SER A 492 -27.30 -12.92 -0.95
N GLY A 493 -27.67 -14.02 -1.63
CA GLY A 493 -26.98 -15.31 -1.62
C GLY A 493 -25.68 -15.36 -2.44
N MET A 494 -25.17 -14.22 -2.90
CA MET A 494 -23.87 -14.12 -3.57
C MET A 494 -22.87 -13.42 -2.65
N GLY A 495 -21.70 -14.03 -2.43
CA GLY A 495 -20.63 -13.45 -1.59
C GLY A 495 -19.90 -12.25 -2.20
N TYR A 496 -20.47 -11.61 -3.23
CA TYR A 496 -19.98 -10.39 -3.88
C TYR A 496 -21.10 -9.73 -4.70
N GLU A 497 -20.93 -8.46 -5.03
CA GLU A 497 -21.80 -7.69 -5.92
C GLU A 497 -20.97 -7.07 -7.06
N SER A 498 -21.57 -6.87 -8.23
CA SER A 498 -20.90 -6.35 -9.42
C SER A 498 -21.69 -5.17 -9.97
N HIS A 499 -21.04 -4.05 -10.20
CA HIS A 499 -21.68 -2.85 -10.73
C HIS A 499 -20.80 -2.21 -11.81
N ARG A 500 -21.36 -1.92 -12.99
CA ARG A 500 -20.68 -1.16 -14.04
C ARG A 500 -21.20 0.27 -14.00
N SER A 501 -20.31 1.24 -13.74
CA SER A 501 -20.73 2.64 -13.78
C SER A 501 -21.02 3.04 -15.22
N ALA A 502 -22.26 3.47 -15.48
CA ALA A 502 -22.68 3.98 -16.78
C ALA A 502 -21.95 5.28 -17.18
N GLY A 503 -21.47 6.06 -16.19
CA GLY A 503 -20.80 7.34 -16.41
C GLY A 503 -19.27 7.23 -16.53
N SER A 504 -18.60 6.44 -15.70
CA SER A 504 -17.13 6.37 -15.68
C SER A 504 -16.55 5.25 -16.54
N GLY A 505 -17.35 4.27 -16.97
CA GLY A 505 -16.85 3.10 -17.71
C GLY A 505 -16.02 2.12 -16.86
N ILE A 506 -16.00 2.32 -15.54
CA ILE A 506 -15.28 1.48 -14.57
C ILE A 506 -16.22 0.43 -14.00
N ASP A 507 -15.76 -0.83 -14.00
CA ASP A 507 -16.42 -1.94 -13.33
C ASP A 507 -16.00 -2.00 -11.85
N ILE A 508 -16.95 -2.15 -10.95
CA ILE A 508 -16.73 -2.31 -9.51
C ILE A 508 -17.13 -3.73 -9.11
N LEU A 509 -16.19 -4.46 -8.52
CA LEU A 509 -16.43 -5.72 -7.84
C LEU A 509 -16.41 -5.49 -6.33
N TRP A 510 -17.57 -5.57 -5.69
CA TRP A 510 -17.75 -5.29 -4.27
C TRP A 510 -17.79 -6.59 -3.46
N PHE A 511 -16.95 -6.70 -2.43
CA PHE A 511 -16.87 -7.85 -1.53
C PHE A 511 -17.27 -7.43 -0.11
N PRO A 512 -18.58 -7.50 0.25
CA PRO A 512 -19.12 -6.82 1.43
C PRO A 512 -18.59 -7.35 2.77
N ASP A 513 -18.18 -8.63 2.81
CA ASP A 513 -17.75 -9.33 4.03
C ASP A 513 -16.22 -9.44 4.16
N LYS A 514 -15.46 -8.82 3.24
CA LYS A 514 -14.00 -8.89 3.21
C LYS A 514 -13.39 -7.62 3.77
N ASP A 515 -12.32 -7.80 4.54
CA ASP A 515 -11.35 -6.78 4.93
C ASP A 515 -10.23 -6.71 3.87
N HIS A 516 -9.38 -5.70 3.94
CA HIS A 516 -8.28 -5.44 3.02
C HIS A 516 -7.47 -6.71 2.73
N ALA A 517 -7.25 -7.03 1.45
CA ALA A 517 -6.54 -8.22 0.98
C ALA A 517 -7.18 -9.58 1.30
N GLN A 518 -8.27 -9.66 2.08
CA GLN A 518 -8.90 -10.95 2.42
C GLN A 518 -9.52 -11.65 1.20
N VAL A 519 -9.70 -10.94 0.08
CA VAL A 519 -10.12 -11.54 -1.19
C VAL A 519 -9.18 -12.65 -1.66
N PHE A 520 -7.88 -12.61 -1.30
CA PHE A 520 -6.92 -13.66 -1.66
C PHE A 520 -7.04 -14.93 -0.79
N ASP A 521 -7.74 -14.86 0.35
CA ASP A 521 -7.98 -16.03 1.21
C ASP A 521 -9.17 -16.86 0.69
N SER A 522 -10.02 -16.29 -0.18
CA SER A 522 -11.24 -16.93 -0.68
C SER A 522 -11.09 -17.46 -2.11
N PRO A 523 -11.28 -18.77 -2.35
CA PRO A 523 -11.32 -19.35 -3.70
C PRO A 523 -12.29 -18.62 -4.63
N SER A 524 -13.51 -18.34 -4.16
CA SER A 524 -14.56 -17.74 -4.98
C SER A 524 -14.24 -16.30 -5.37
N ALA A 525 -13.64 -15.53 -4.47
CA ALA A 525 -13.23 -14.17 -4.76
C ALA A 525 -12.06 -14.16 -5.76
N ILE A 526 -11.07 -15.04 -5.59
CA ILE A 526 -9.99 -15.24 -6.56
C ILE A 526 -10.56 -15.55 -7.94
N THR A 527 -11.44 -16.54 -8.08
CA THR A 527 -12.02 -16.92 -9.37
C THR A 527 -12.76 -15.74 -10.01
N ARG A 528 -13.49 -14.93 -9.23
CA ARG A 528 -14.19 -13.76 -9.73
C ARG A 528 -13.25 -12.68 -10.25
N ILE A 529 -12.19 -12.37 -9.50
CA ILE A 529 -11.17 -11.39 -9.89
C ILE A 529 -10.42 -11.86 -11.13
N VAL A 530 -10.08 -13.16 -11.22
CA VAL A 530 -9.44 -13.75 -12.41
C VAL A 530 -10.36 -13.66 -13.64
N GLY A 531 -11.67 -13.85 -13.48
CA GLY A 531 -12.64 -13.58 -14.54
C GLY A 531 -12.57 -12.14 -15.07
N ALA A 532 -12.45 -11.14 -14.19
CA ALA A 532 -12.27 -9.74 -14.60
C ALA A 532 -10.94 -9.50 -15.34
N ILE A 533 -9.85 -10.16 -14.93
CA ILE A 533 -8.56 -10.11 -15.63
C ILE A 533 -8.69 -10.60 -17.07
N TRP A 534 -9.47 -11.67 -17.29
CA TRP A 534 -9.71 -12.21 -18.63
C TRP A 534 -10.76 -11.45 -19.43
N GLY A 535 -11.52 -10.54 -18.80
CA GLY A 535 -12.54 -9.72 -19.45
C GLY A 535 -13.96 -10.29 -19.37
N ASP A 536 -14.19 -11.30 -18.53
CA ASP A 536 -15.48 -12.01 -18.38
C ASP A 536 -16.43 -11.28 -17.41
N VAL A 537 -16.44 -9.94 -17.42
CA VAL A 537 -17.26 -9.13 -16.49
C VAL A 537 -18.72 -9.18 -16.92
N GLY A 538 -19.44 -10.25 -16.54
CA GLY A 538 -20.90 -10.35 -16.75
C GLY A 538 -21.42 -11.66 -17.31
N ALA A 539 -20.61 -12.72 -17.45
CA ALA A 539 -21.17 -14.05 -17.72
C ALA A 539 -21.96 -14.52 -16.48
N LYS A 540 -23.29 -14.53 -16.61
CA LYS A 540 -24.22 -15.15 -15.67
C LYS A 540 -24.07 -16.66 -15.66
#